data_AF-A0A4Q6E437-F1
#
_entry.id   AF-A0A4Q6E437-F1
#
_cell.length_a   1.000
_cell.length_b   1.000
_cell.length_c   1.000
_cell.angle_alpha   90.00
_cell.angle_beta   90.00
_cell.angle_gamma   90.00
#
_symmetry.space_group_name_H-M   'P 1'
#
loop_
_entity.id
_entity.type
_entity.pdbx_description
1 polymer ?
#
loop_
_entity_poly.entity_id
_entity_poly.type
_entity_poly.pdbx_seq_one_letter_code
_entity_poly.pdbx_strand_id
1 'polypeptide(L)'
;MEVGLDKPYVFKDIELKASELKFMPFQYEDVKKIDMIVYLKNFTVHCTNKNLLSVVFIIMQDIIGEKSLFENVNFVELAQMPLHEKDDIIYLYDLQNYIDHLNTNRGLKL
;
A
#
# COMPACT_ATOMS: atom_id res chain seq x y z
N MET A 1 -8.75 -5.34 9.44
CA MET A 1 -9.59 -6.03 8.44
C MET A 1 -9.18 -7.50 8.43
N GLU A 2 -10.11 -8.44 8.23
CA GLU A 2 -9.78 -9.86 8.03
C GLU A 2 -9.69 -10.19 6.54
N VAL A 3 -8.74 -11.04 6.15
CA VAL A 3 -8.50 -11.40 4.75
C VAL A 3 -9.76 -12.02 4.13
N GLY A 4 -10.24 -11.46 3.02
CA GLY A 4 -11.38 -11.97 2.26
C GLY A 4 -12.77 -11.52 2.72
N LEU A 5 -12.88 -10.85 3.87
CA LEU A 5 -14.13 -10.29 4.40
C LEU A 5 -14.31 -8.79 4.09
N ASP A 6 -13.29 -8.14 3.51
CA ASP A 6 -13.38 -6.75 3.10
C ASP A 6 -14.24 -6.58 1.84
N LYS A 7 -14.98 -5.47 1.82
CA LYS A 7 -15.78 -5.09 0.65
C LYS A 7 -14.83 -4.68 -0.48
N PRO A 8 -15.08 -5.14 -1.71
CA PRO A 8 -14.27 -4.73 -2.84
C PRO A 8 -14.49 -3.24 -3.16
N TYR A 9 -13.41 -2.59 -3.55
CA TYR A 9 -13.41 -1.27 -4.16
C TYR A 9 -13.74 -1.44 -5.64
N VAL A 10 -14.91 -0.95 -6.04
CA VAL A 10 -15.38 -0.99 -7.42
C VAL A 10 -15.21 0.39 -8.04
N PHE A 11 -14.35 0.50 -9.04
CA PHE A 11 -14.12 1.74 -9.76
C PHE A 11 -14.01 1.47 -11.25
N LYS A 12 -15.04 1.90 -11.99
CA LYS A 12 -15.21 1.63 -13.43
C LYS A 12 -15.15 0.13 -13.71
N ASP A 13 -14.08 -0.34 -14.33
CA ASP A 13 -13.84 -1.71 -14.78
C ASP A 13 -12.85 -2.47 -13.88
N ILE A 14 -12.51 -1.91 -12.71
CA ILE A 14 -11.65 -2.54 -11.70
C ILE A 14 -12.47 -2.87 -10.45
N GLU A 15 -12.31 -4.10 -9.98
CA GLU A 15 -12.73 -4.55 -8.67
C GLU A 15 -11.50 -5.04 -7.92
N LEU A 16 -11.22 -4.46 -6.74
CA LEU A 16 -10.00 -4.76 -5.97
C LEU A 16 -10.27 -4.74 -4.48
N LYS A 17 -9.74 -5.70 -3.73
CA LYS A 17 -9.85 -5.73 -2.26
C LYS A 17 -8.55 -5.26 -1.61
N ALA A 18 -8.66 -4.55 -0.48
CA ALA A 18 -7.49 -4.17 0.31
C ALA A 18 -6.73 -5.41 0.81
N SER A 19 -7.45 -6.49 1.13
CA SER A 19 -6.85 -7.76 1.57
C SER A 19 -6.13 -8.56 0.47
N GLU A 20 -6.33 -8.19 -0.80
CA GLU A 20 -5.61 -8.77 -1.94
C GLU A 20 -4.28 -8.05 -2.23
N LEU A 21 -4.11 -6.87 -1.63
CA LEU A 21 -2.96 -6.01 -1.82
C LEU A 21 -1.95 -6.22 -0.70
N LYS A 22 -0.69 -6.26 -1.10
CA LYS A 22 0.46 -6.22 -0.19
C LYS A 22 1.39 -5.11 -0.61
N PHE A 23 2.24 -4.64 0.29
CA PHE A 23 3.26 -3.65 -0.03
C PHE A 23 4.61 -4.01 0.56
N MET A 24 5.66 -3.58 -0.11
CA MET A 24 7.02 -3.60 0.42
C MET A 24 7.51 -2.15 0.50
N PRO A 25 7.79 -1.65 1.71
CA PRO A 25 8.22 -0.28 1.92
C PRO A 25 9.74 -0.12 1.73
N PHE A 26 10.14 1.04 1.24
CA PHE A 26 11.52 1.49 1.15
C PHE A 26 11.68 2.76 1.98
N GLN A 27 12.57 2.68 2.96
CA GLN A 27 12.94 3.79 3.82
C GLN A 27 14.40 4.16 3.56
N TYR A 28 14.65 5.46 3.53
CA TYR A 28 15.99 6.01 3.42
C TYR A 28 16.31 6.79 4.70
N GLU A 29 17.56 6.74 5.15
CA GLU A 29 17.98 7.25 6.47
C GLU A 29 17.62 8.73 6.70
N ASP A 30 17.55 9.53 5.63
CA ASP A 30 17.31 10.99 5.69
C ASP A 30 15.91 11.42 5.20
N VAL A 31 15.03 10.48 4.87
CA VAL A 31 13.72 10.80 4.26
C VAL A 31 12.58 10.47 5.22
N LYS A 32 11.76 11.46 5.53
CA LYS A 32 10.56 11.30 6.37
C LYS A 32 9.43 10.53 5.69
N LYS A 33 9.47 10.38 4.37
CA LYS A 33 8.48 9.63 3.61
C LYS A 33 9.00 8.27 3.20
N ILE A 34 8.10 7.34 2.97
CA ILE A 34 8.41 6.03 2.41
C ILE A 34 8.08 6.01 0.92
N ASP A 35 8.92 5.32 0.16
CA ASP A 35 8.51 4.81 -1.15
C ASP A 35 8.00 3.38 -0.95
N MET A 36 7.18 2.85 -1.86
CA MET A 36 6.74 1.47 -1.77
C MET A 36 6.41 0.88 -3.13
N ILE A 37 6.49 -0.45 -3.19
CA ILE A 37 5.85 -1.25 -4.23
C ILE A 37 4.60 -1.87 -3.63
N VAL A 38 3.45 -1.68 -4.27
CA VAL A 38 2.21 -2.39 -3.98
C VAL A 38 2.06 -3.55 -4.96
N TYR A 39 1.98 -4.76 -4.41
CA TYR A 39 1.87 -6.00 -5.14
C TYR A 39 0.43 -6.45 -5.33
N LEU A 40 0.14 -6.91 -6.54
CA LEU A 40 -1.14 -7.52 -6.91
C LEU A 40 -0.90 -8.93 -7.47
N LYS A 41 -1.74 -9.91 -7.07
CA LYS A 41 -1.66 -11.29 -7.59
C LYS A 41 -1.92 -11.38 -9.09
N ASN A 42 -2.78 -10.52 -9.64
CA ASN A 42 -3.14 -10.52 -11.05
C ASN A 42 -2.70 -9.23 -11.77
N PHE A 43 -1.56 -8.65 -11.37
CA PHE A 43 -1.09 -7.39 -11.93
C PHE A 43 -1.00 -7.42 -13.46
N THR A 44 -0.48 -8.51 -14.05
CA THR A 44 -0.35 -8.65 -15.51
C THR A 44 -1.68 -8.53 -16.27
N VAL A 45 -2.80 -8.85 -15.63
CA VAL A 45 -4.14 -8.72 -16.22
C VAL A 45 -4.61 -7.26 -16.20
N HIS A 46 -4.25 -6.52 -15.15
CA HIS A 46 -4.76 -5.17 -14.90
C HIS A 46 -3.77 -4.05 -15.23
N CYS A 47 -2.50 -4.35 -15.56
CA CYS A 47 -1.44 -3.34 -15.70
C CYS A 47 -1.67 -2.34 -16.84
N THR A 48 -2.49 -2.69 -17.83
CA THR A 48 -2.89 -1.79 -18.92
C THR A 48 -4.04 -0.86 -18.53
N ASN A 49 -4.71 -1.11 -17.41
CA ASN A 49 -5.80 -0.28 -16.93
C ASN A 49 -5.27 0.99 -16.25
N LYS A 50 -5.53 2.13 -16.89
CA LYS A 50 -5.11 3.46 -16.43
C LYS A 50 -5.69 3.85 -15.06
N ASN A 51 -6.76 3.20 -14.62
CA ASN A 51 -7.39 3.48 -13.33
C ASN A 51 -6.77 2.67 -12.18
N LEU A 52 -5.91 1.67 -12.44
CA LEU A 52 -5.42 0.76 -11.40
C LEU A 52 -4.69 1.50 -10.29
N LEU A 53 -3.80 2.42 -10.66
CA LEU A 53 -3.10 3.27 -9.71
C LEU A 53 -4.07 4.11 -8.89
N SER A 54 -5.09 4.72 -9.53
CA SER A 54 -6.10 5.51 -8.83
C SER A 54 -6.87 4.71 -7.79
N VAL A 55 -7.26 3.46 -8.10
CA VAL A 55 -7.96 2.59 -7.15
C VAL A 55 -7.07 2.24 -5.96
N VAL A 56 -5.80 1.92 -6.20
CA VAL A 56 -4.83 1.67 -5.11
C VAL A 56 -4.70 2.91 -4.22
N PHE A 57 -4.61 4.12 -4.80
CA PHE A 57 -4.59 5.35 -4.02
C PHE A 57 -5.87 5.57 -3.21
N ILE A 58 -7.05 5.30 -3.76
CA ILE A 58 -8.33 5.39 -3.03
C ILE A 58 -8.32 4.43 -1.83
N ILE A 59 -7.87 3.18 -2.03
CA ILE A 59 -7.76 2.19 -0.95
C ILE A 59 -6.81 2.69 0.14
N MET A 60 -5.64 3.22 -0.24
CA MET A 60 -4.69 3.78 0.72
C MET A 60 -5.28 4.97 1.48
N GLN A 61 -5.98 5.89 0.78
CA GLN A 61 -6.66 7.03 1.41
C GLN A 61 -7.73 6.59 2.41
N ASP A 62 -8.48 5.55 2.12
CA ASP A 62 -9.47 4.98 3.04
C ASP A 62 -8.81 4.37 4.29
N ILE A 63 -7.61 3.78 4.16
CA ILE A 63 -6.91 3.12 5.27
C ILE A 63 -6.24 4.14 6.20
N ILE A 64 -5.51 5.12 5.65
CA ILE A 64 -4.68 6.04 6.45
C ILE A 64 -5.13 7.51 6.43
N GLY A 65 -6.08 7.85 5.57
CA GLY A 65 -6.51 9.23 5.32
C GLY A 65 -5.60 9.99 4.35
N GLU A 66 -6.20 10.90 3.59
CA GLU A 66 -5.49 11.71 2.57
C GLU A 66 -4.29 12.48 3.13
N LYS A 67 -4.44 13.08 4.32
CA LYS A 67 -3.36 13.85 4.96
C LYS A 67 -2.18 12.95 5.31
N SER A 68 -2.44 11.79 5.95
CA SER A 68 -1.37 10.85 6.31
C SER A 68 -0.66 10.33 5.08
N LEU A 69 -1.41 10.04 4.02
CA LEU A 69 -0.83 9.61 2.75
C LEU A 69 0.10 10.67 2.17
N PHE A 70 -0.32 11.93 2.14
CA PHE A 70 0.51 13.04 1.69
C PHE A 70 1.76 13.23 2.56
N GLU A 71 1.65 13.09 3.89
CA GLU A 71 2.74 13.34 4.82
C GLU A 71 3.76 12.20 4.88
N ASN A 72 3.34 10.95 4.66
CA ASN A 72 4.15 9.76 4.92
C ASN A 72 4.57 8.99 3.67
N VAL A 73 3.90 9.15 2.53
CA VAL A 73 4.21 8.39 1.30
C VAL A 73 4.70 9.34 0.21
N ASN A 74 5.80 8.99 -0.44
CA ASN A 74 6.42 9.79 -1.50
C ASN A 74 6.19 9.18 -2.90
N PHE A 75 6.41 7.87 -3.03
CA PHE A 75 6.24 7.17 -4.30
C PHE A 75 5.56 5.82 -4.11
N VAL A 76 4.69 5.46 -5.06
CA VAL A 76 4.00 4.17 -5.12
C VAL A 76 4.17 3.57 -6.51
N GLU A 77 4.79 2.41 -6.57
CA GLU A 77 4.86 1.59 -7.77
C GLU A 77 3.92 0.39 -7.64
N LEU A 78 3.35 -0.07 -8.76
CA LEU A 78 2.56 -1.29 -8.79
C LEU A 78 3.35 -2.39 -9.47
N ALA A 79 3.33 -3.58 -8.88
CA ALA A 79 4.03 -4.73 -9.46
C ALA A 79 3.26 -6.04 -9.28
N GLN A 80 3.67 -7.03 -10.06
CA GLN A 80 3.21 -8.41 -9.91
C GLN A 80 3.75 -9.00 -8.61
N MET A 81 2.88 -9.66 -7.86
CA MET A 81 3.27 -10.41 -6.66
C MET A 81 4.38 -11.41 -7.01
N PRO A 82 5.53 -11.39 -6.31
CA PRO A 82 6.62 -12.33 -6.59
C PRO A 82 6.19 -13.77 -6.26
N LEU A 83 6.78 -14.74 -6.95
CA LEU A 83 6.51 -16.17 -6.74
C LEU A 83 6.85 -16.65 -5.32
N HIS A 84 7.85 -16.02 -4.71
CA HIS A 84 8.25 -16.25 -3.33
C HIS A 84 7.99 -14.98 -2.53
N GLU A 85 7.18 -15.09 -1.48
CA GLU A 85 7.00 -14.01 -0.52
C GLU A 85 8.32 -13.74 0.18
N LYS A 86 8.70 -12.46 0.20
CA LYS A 86 9.78 -11.97 1.05
C LYS A 86 9.19 -11.60 2.40
N ASP A 87 9.97 -11.76 3.46
CA ASP A 87 9.55 -11.44 4.83
C ASP A 87 9.14 -9.97 5.02
N ASP A 88 9.63 -9.08 4.15
CA ASP A 88 9.36 -7.64 4.19
C ASP A 88 8.06 -7.23 3.47
N ILE A 89 7.28 -8.19 2.96
CA ILE A 89 6.00 -7.92 2.28
C ILE A 89 4.86 -7.93 3.31
N ILE A 90 4.18 -6.79 3.45
CA ILE A 90 3.16 -6.54 4.46
C ILE A 90 1.79 -6.41 3.77
N TYR A 91 0.71 -6.82 4.43
CA TYR A 91 -0.63 -6.56 3.89
C TYR A 91 -0.96 -5.07 3.86
N LEU A 92 -1.62 -4.59 2.80
CA LEU A 92 -1.91 -3.16 2.67
C LEU A 92 -2.82 -2.63 3.78
N TYR A 93 -3.73 -3.46 4.31
CA TYR A 93 -4.58 -3.07 5.44
C TYR A 93 -3.79 -2.79 6.73
N ASP A 94 -2.53 -3.23 6.84
CA ASP A 94 -1.64 -2.93 7.96
C ASP A 94 -0.83 -1.63 7.76
N LEU A 95 -1.07 -0.90 6.67
CA LEU A 95 -0.33 0.33 6.35
C LEU A 95 -0.41 1.39 7.46
N GLN A 96 -1.57 1.55 8.10
CA GLN A 96 -1.74 2.47 9.23
C GLN A 96 -0.78 2.10 10.37
N ASN A 97 -0.81 0.84 10.81
CA ASN A 97 0.05 0.33 11.86
C ASN A 97 1.54 0.52 11.53
N TYR A 98 1.91 0.24 10.27
CA TYR A 98 3.28 0.43 9.81
C TYR A 98 3.71 1.90 9.93
N ILE A 99 2.92 2.86 9.43
CA ILE A 99 3.20 4.29 9.52
C ILE A 99 3.30 4.76 10.98
N ASP A 100 2.40 4.29 11.84
CA ASP A 100 2.41 4.63 13.26
C ASP A 100 3.68 4.14 13.97
N HIS A 101 4.13 2.92 13.67
CA HIS A 101 5.41 2.40 14.16
C HIS A 101 6.60 3.23 13.67
N LEU A 102 6.62 3.63 12.39
CA LEU A 102 7.69 4.48 11.86
C LEU A 102 7.74 5.85 12.54
N ASN A 103 6.59 6.49 12.69
CA ASN A 103 6.50 7.81 13.31
C ASN A 103 6.86 7.76 14.80
N THR A 104 6.50 6.69 15.50
CA THR A 104 6.95 6.44 16.88
C THR A 104 8.47 6.29 16.96
N ASN A 105 9.07 5.47 16.11
CA ASN A 105 10.53 5.27 16.09
C ASN A 105 11.31 6.56 15.75
N ARG A 106 10.74 7.43 14.90
CA ARG A 106 11.31 8.74 14.58
C ARG A 106 11.21 9.73 15.75
N GLY A 107 10.17 9.62 16.57
CA GLY A 107 9.96 10.43 17.77
C GLY A 107 10.80 10.04 18.98
N LEU A 108 11.46 8.87 18.95
CA LEU A 108 12.31 8.34 20.03
C LEU A 108 13.80 8.72 19.92
N LYS A 109 14.17 9.64 19.03
CA LYS A 109 15.44 10.38 19.12
C LYS A 109 15.25 11.61 20.03
N LEU A 110 15.10 11.39 21.34
CA LEU A 110 15.25 12.43 22.36
C LEU A 110 16.68 12.41 22.90
#